data_AF-A0A936DTW7-F1
#
_entry.id   AF-A0A936DTW7-F1
#
_cell.length_a   1.000
_cell.length_b   1.000
_cell.length_c   1.000
_cell.angle_alpha   90.00
_cell.angle_beta   90.00
_cell.angle_gamma   90.00
#
_symmetry.space_group_name_H-M   'P 1'
#
loop_
_entity.id
_entity.type
_entity.pdbx_description
1 polymer ?
#
loop_
_entity_poly.entity_id
_entity_poly.type
_entity_poly.pdbx_seq_one_letter_code
_entity_poly.pdbx_strand_id
1 'polypeptide(L)'
;MLDRAITSTGRVIVRYPHPTVIFEPHRRVDSLSVKESLKGKKILLIGFTGFIGKVWLAKLLAELPDIGKVYLLIRKQRSTTAKKGLRK
;
A
#
# COMPACT_ATOMS: atom_id res chain seq x y z
N MET A 1 6.73 -33.42 55.15
CA MET A 1 7.71 -32.33 54.98
C MET A 1 7.53 -31.62 53.62
N LEU A 2 6.28 -31.33 53.19
CA LEU A 2 5.98 -30.74 51.87
C LEU A 2 4.84 -29.69 51.88
N ASP A 3 4.29 -29.31 53.04
CA ASP A 3 3.13 -28.40 53.12
C ASP A 3 3.45 -26.90 53.08
N ARG A 4 4.72 -26.51 52.94
CA ARG A 4 5.15 -25.10 52.98
C ARG A 4 5.47 -24.48 51.61
N ALA A 5 5.25 -25.21 50.52
CA ALA A 5 5.67 -24.77 49.18
C ALA A 5 4.56 -24.10 48.34
N ILE A 6 3.34 -23.96 48.85
CA ILE A 6 2.25 -23.31 48.11
C ILE A 6 2.13 -21.86 48.58
N THR A 7 2.94 -20.98 48.02
CA THR A 7 2.69 -19.53 48.10
C THR A 7 1.88 -19.16 46.86
N SER A 8 0.64 -18.71 47.05
CA SER A 8 -0.16 -18.18 45.95
C SER A 8 0.57 -16.97 45.35
N THR A 9 1.15 -17.15 44.15
CA THR A 9 1.73 -16.05 43.38
C THR A 9 0.60 -15.15 42.92
N GLY A 10 0.21 -14.19 43.77
CA GLY A 10 -0.72 -13.14 43.40
C GLY A 10 -0.13 -12.38 42.22
N ARG A 11 -0.76 -12.49 41.03
CA ARG A 11 -0.40 -11.64 39.89
C ARG A 11 -0.76 -10.20 40.25
N VAL A 12 0.25 -9.38 40.51
CA VAL A 12 0.07 -7.93 40.61
C VAL A 12 -0.28 -7.44 39.21
N ILE A 13 -1.56 -7.21 38.94
CA ILE A 13 -2.02 -6.61 37.68
C ILE A 13 -1.65 -5.14 37.73
N VAL A 14 -0.51 -4.78 37.14
CA VAL A 14 -0.17 -3.39 36.87
C VAL A 14 -1.08 -2.93 35.73
N ARG A 15 -2.11 -2.13 36.05
CA ARG A 15 -2.91 -1.45 35.04
C ARG A 15 -2.06 -0.36 34.42
N TYR A 16 -1.46 -0.63 33.26
CA TYR A 16 -0.94 0.44 32.43
C TYR A 16 -2.12 1.32 32.02
N PRO A 17 -2.04 2.65 32.15
CA PRO A 17 -3.04 3.52 31.55
C PRO A 17 -3.04 3.20 30.05
N HIS A 18 -4.12 2.58 29.57
CA HIS A 18 -4.30 2.41 28.14
C HIS A 18 -4.30 3.82 27.55
N PRO A 19 -3.45 4.14 26.55
CA PRO A 19 -3.57 5.39 25.85
C PRO A 19 -4.96 5.41 25.22
N THR A 20 -5.89 6.15 25.82
CA THR A 20 -7.20 6.38 25.24
C THR A 20 -6.96 7.17 23.97
N VAL A 21 -7.01 6.49 22.82
CA VAL A 21 -6.96 7.16 21.53
C VAL A 21 -8.24 7.96 21.40
N ILE A 22 -8.16 9.26 21.69
CA ILE A 22 -9.23 10.20 21.44
C ILE A 22 -9.26 10.41 19.93
N PHE A 23 -10.08 9.64 19.24
CA PHE A 23 -10.43 9.93 17.85
C PHE A 23 -11.33 11.16 17.87
N GLU A 24 -10.80 12.30 17.42
CA GLU A 24 -11.61 13.50 17.18
C GLU A 24 -12.73 13.13 16.18
N PRO A 25 -14.02 13.23 16.57
CA PRO A 25 -15.10 12.88 15.69
C PRO A 25 -15.12 13.86 14.51
N HIS A 26 -14.89 13.32 13.31
CA HIS A 26 -15.19 13.96 12.03
C HIS A 26 -14.51 15.30 11.77
N ARG A 27 -13.17 15.36 11.87
CA ARG A 27 -12.44 16.24 10.94
C ARG A 27 -12.77 15.74 9.53
N ARG A 28 -13.77 16.35 8.88
CA ARG A 28 -14.01 16.11 7.46
C ARG A 28 -12.71 16.51 6.78
N VAL A 29 -11.98 15.52 6.29
CA VAL A 29 -10.90 15.79 5.36
C VAL A 29 -11.58 16.46 4.19
N ASP A 30 -11.25 17.72 3.92
CA ASP A 30 -11.75 18.44 2.76
C ASP A 30 -11.62 17.52 1.54
N SER A 31 -12.58 17.60 0.62
CA SER A 31 -12.60 16.73 -0.56
C SER A 31 -11.27 16.86 -1.30
N LEU A 32 -10.39 15.86 -1.16
CA LEU A 32 -9.08 15.87 -1.79
C LEU A 32 -9.28 15.73 -3.30
N SER A 33 -9.16 16.86 -4.01
CA SER A 33 -9.22 16.86 -5.46
C SER A 33 -7.96 16.22 -6.02
N VAL A 34 -8.11 15.04 -6.60
CA VAL A 34 -7.01 14.33 -7.29
C VAL A 34 -6.44 15.19 -8.43
N LYS A 35 -7.31 15.93 -9.13
CA LYS A 35 -6.92 16.84 -10.21
C LYS A 35 -5.95 17.92 -9.74
N GLU A 36 -6.29 18.60 -8.65
CA GLU A 36 -5.44 19.65 -8.09
C GLU A 36 -4.15 19.06 -7.50
N SER A 37 -4.26 17.92 -6.83
CA SER A 37 -3.13 17.25 -6.19
C SER A 37 -2.08 16.77 -7.19
N LEU A 38 -2.48 16.40 -8.41
CA LEU A 38 -1.59 15.86 -9.43
C LEU A 38 -1.25 16.85 -10.55
N LYS A 39 -1.84 18.05 -10.54
CA LYS A 39 -1.56 19.11 -11.50
C LYS A 39 -0.06 19.45 -11.52
N GLY A 40 0.53 19.42 -12.72
CA GLY A 40 1.95 19.71 -12.96
C GLY A 40 2.93 18.73 -12.32
N LYS A 41 2.46 17.66 -11.66
CA LYS A 41 3.35 16.70 -10.98
C LYS A 41 3.98 15.73 -11.97
N LYS A 42 5.17 15.25 -11.59
CA LYS A 42 5.94 14.25 -12.33
C LYS A 42 5.81 12.92 -11.59
N ILE A 43 5.36 11.87 -12.28
CA ILE A 43 5.10 10.54 -11.68
C ILE A 43 6.00 9.50 -12.35
N LEU A 44 6.53 8.57 -11.56
CA LEU A 44 7.17 7.35 -12.04
C LEU A 44 6.19 6.18 -11.90
N LEU A 45 5.82 5.56 -13.02
CA LEU A 45 4.98 4.37 -13.05
C LEU A 45 5.83 3.11 -13.23
N ILE A 46 5.67 2.17 -12.32
CA ILE A 46 6.30 0.84 -12.34
C ILE A 46 5.20 -0.20 -12.61
N GLY A 47 5.57 -1.33 -13.24
CA GLY A 47 4.61 -2.40 -13.54
C GLY A 47 3.68 -2.06 -14.72
N PHE A 48 4.04 -1.07 -15.53
CA PHE A 48 3.26 -0.63 -16.69
C PHE A 48 3.00 -1.75 -17.71
N THR A 49 3.86 -2.76 -17.81
CA THR A 49 3.67 -3.88 -18.74
C THR A 49 2.48 -4.78 -18.41
N GLY A 50 2.01 -4.78 -17.16
CA GLY A 50 0.81 -5.49 -16.74
C GLY A 50 -0.47 -4.84 -17.24
N PHE A 51 -1.58 -5.58 -17.22
CA PHE A 51 -2.88 -5.08 -17.65
C PHE A 51 -3.32 -3.82 -16.89
N ILE A 52 -3.27 -3.86 -15.54
CA ILE A 52 -3.68 -2.76 -14.67
C ILE A 52 -2.86 -1.50 -14.96
N GLY A 53 -1.54 -1.64 -15.14
CA GLY A 53 -0.66 -0.50 -15.40
C GLY A 53 -1.04 0.27 -16.69
N LYS A 54 -1.43 -0.46 -17.74
CA LYS A 54 -1.90 0.14 -18.99
C LYS A 54 -3.24 0.84 -18.85
N VAL A 55 -4.21 0.17 -18.22
CA VAL A 55 -5.56 0.73 -18.00
C VAL A 55 -5.48 1.97 -17.12
N TRP A 56 -4.70 1.91 -16.05
CA TRP A 56 -4.50 3.04 -15.14
C TRP A 56 -3.86 4.22 -15.87
N LEU A 57 -2.84 3.99 -16.70
CA LEU A 57 -2.22 5.07 -17.46
C LEU A 57 -3.22 5.73 -18.43
N ALA A 58 -4.03 4.94 -19.13
CA ALA A 58 -5.06 5.47 -20.02
C ALA A 58 -6.07 6.34 -19.26
N LYS A 59 -6.55 5.86 -18.10
CA LYS A 59 -7.47 6.61 -17.22
C LYS A 59 -6.85 7.90 -16.70
N LEU A 60 -5.59 7.83 -16.25
CA LEU A 60 -4.84 8.98 -15.74
C LEU A 60 -4.74 10.08 -16.79
N LEU A 61 -4.31 9.73 -18.00
CA LEU A 61 -4.14 10.70 -19.09
C LEU A 61 -5.47 11.26 -19.61
N ALA A 62 -6.54 10.47 -19.56
CA ALA A 62 -7.87 10.92 -19.95
C ALA A 62 -8.51 11.87 -18.92
N GLU A 63 -8.35 11.58 -17.62
CA GLU A 63 -9.02 12.33 -16.55
C GLU A 63 -8.20 13.52 -16.03
N LEU A 64 -6.87 13.48 -16.17
CA LEU A 64 -5.92 14.46 -15.63
C LEU A 64 -5.05 15.08 -16.74
N PRO A 65 -5.61 15.94 -17.61
CA PRO A 65 -4.86 16.53 -18.73
C PRO A 65 -3.70 17.43 -18.28
N ASP A 66 -3.81 18.04 -17.09
CA ASP A 66 -2.80 18.96 -16.55
C ASP A 66 -1.65 18.24 -15.82
N ILE A 67 -1.52 16.92 -15.94
CA ILE A 67 -0.41 16.19 -15.34
C ILE A 67 0.91 16.55 -16.03
N GLY A 68 1.98 16.73 -15.26
CA GLY A 68 3.25 17.24 -15.79
C GLY A 68 3.97 16.25 -16.70
N LYS A 69 4.50 15.15 -16.14
CA LYS A 69 5.16 14.08 -16.91
C LYS A 69 4.95 12.73 -16.24
N VAL A 70 4.79 11.69 -17.07
CA VAL A 70 4.76 10.30 -16.60
C VAL A 70 5.99 9.58 -17.14
N TYR A 71 6.84 9.10 -16.24
CA TYR A 71 8.00 8.28 -16.54
C TYR A 71 7.62 6.80 -16.38
N LEU A 72 7.98 5.96 -17.33
CA LEU A 72 7.67 4.53 -17.31
C LEU A 72 8.95 3.72 -17.04
N LEU A 73 8.94 2.92 -15.96
CA LEU A 73 9.99 1.94 -15.74
C LEU A 73 9.62 0.61 -16.41
N ILE A 74 10.27 0.32 -17.53
CA ILE A 74 10.05 -0.90 -18.30
C ILE A 74 11.26 -1.82 -18.12
N ARG A 75 11.03 -3.01 -17.55
CA ARG A 75 12.05 -4.06 -17.49
C ARG A 75 12.07 -4.80 -18.83
N LYS A 76 13.27 -4.99 -19.40
CA LYS A 76 13.47 -5.85 -20.57
C LYS A 76 12.99 -7.27 -20.26
N GLN A 77 11.99 -7.75 -21.00
CA GLN A 77 11.56 -9.13 -20.92
C GLN A 77 12.66 -10.02 -21.50
N ARG A 78 13.25 -10.90 -20.68
CA ARG A 78 14.05 -12.01 -21.22
C ARG A 78 13.05 -13.02 -21.79
N SER A 79 12.94 -13.08 -23.10
CA SER A 79 12.21 -14.15 -23.78
C SER A 79 12.92 -15.47 -23.52
N THR A 80 12.57 -16.18 -22.45
CA THR A 80 12.81 -17.62 -22.40
C THR A 80 11.75 -18.26 -23.29
N THR A 81 12.19 -18.59 -24.50
CA THR A 81 11.46 -19.28 -25.55
C THR A 81 10.57 -20.39 -24.98
N ALA A 82 9.26 -20.27 -25.16
CA ALA A 82 8.31 -21.37 -24.96
C ALA A 82 8.43 -22.44 -26.08
N LYS A 83 9.67 -22.85 -26.41
CA LYS A 83 10.01 -24.00 -27.27
C LYS A 83 10.58 -25.16 -26.43
N LYS A 84 10.21 -25.27 -25.15
CA LYS A 84 10.64 -26.34 -24.25
C LYS A 84 9.43 -26.98 -23.58
N GLY A 85 8.52 -27.53 -24.39
CA GLY A 85 7.30 -28.15 -23.87
C GLY A 85 6.40 -28.90 -24.86
N LEU A 86 6.81 -29.11 -26.12
CA LEU A 86 6.09 -29.98 -27.05
C LEU A 86 7.10 -30.91 -27.75
N ARG A 87 7.45 -31.98 -27.03
CA ARG A 87 7.84 -33.26 -27.63
C ARG A 87 6.67 -34.20 -27.40
N LYS A 88 5.90 -34.47 -28.45
CA LYS A 88 5.18 -35.72 -28.70
C LYS A 88 5.32 -36.01 -30.17
#